data_AF-A0A355UEX8-F1
#
_entry.id   AF-A0A355UEX8-F1
#
_cell.length_a   1.000
_cell.length_b   1.000
_cell.length_c   1.000
_cell.angle_alpha   90.00
_cell.angle_beta   90.00
_cell.angle_gamma   90.00
#
_symmetry.space_group_name_H-M   'P 1'
#
loop_
_entity.id
_entity.type
_entity.pdbx_description
1 polymer ?
#
loop_
_entity_poly.entity_id
_entity_poly.type
_entity_poly.pdbx_seq_one_letter_code
_entity_poly.pdbx_strand_id
1 'polypeptide(L)'
;MAKVVFDKDELVNLGYSLEREILRASRTGAYASTTLCFCNTRKYHGLLVAPQPQIDDEYHVLLSSFDETIIQYDVPFHLALHRYPNEIYCPKGHKY
;
A
#
# COMPACT_ATOMS: atom_id res chain seq x y z
N MET A 1 -12.37 11.79 20.21
CA MET A 1 -11.65 11.20 19.06
C MET A 1 -12.50 11.39 17.83
N ALA A 2 -11.97 11.95 16.75
CA ALA A 2 -12.70 12.04 15.49
C ALA A 2 -12.97 10.62 14.98
N LYS A 3 -14.24 10.29 14.71
CA LYS A 3 -14.63 9.01 14.14
C LYS A 3 -14.29 9.05 12.66
N VAL A 4 -13.37 8.20 12.22
CA VAL A 4 -13.18 7.96 10.78
C VAL A 4 -14.39 7.16 10.30
N VAL A 5 -15.14 7.72 9.36
CA VAL A 5 -16.25 7.04 8.69
C VAL A 5 -15.77 6.70 7.30
N PHE A 6 -15.85 5.42 6.94
CA PHE A 6 -15.48 4.95 5.63
C PHE A 6 -16.75 4.71 4.81
N ASP A 7 -16.89 5.44 3.71
CA ASP A 7 -17.91 5.17 2.71
C ASP A 7 -17.37 4.14 1.71
N LYS A 8 -18.17 3.10 1.43
CA LYS A 8 -17.80 2.07 0.47
C LYS A 8 -17.56 2.68 -0.92
N ASP A 9 -18.40 3.62 -1.35
CA ASP A 9 -18.33 4.21 -2.69
C ASP A 9 -17.06 5.05 -2.85
N GLU A 10 -16.60 5.69 -1.77
CA GLU A 10 -15.31 6.36 -1.73
C GLU A 10 -14.15 5.36 -1.78
N LEU A 11 -14.20 4.29 -0.99
CA LEU A 11 -13.13 3.30 -0.90
C LEU A 11 -12.91 2.53 -2.23
N VAL A 12 -13.97 2.22 -2.97
CA VAL A 12 -13.85 1.56 -4.28
C VAL A 12 -13.41 2.51 -5.40
N ASN A 13 -13.46 3.83 -5.17
CA ASN A 13 -12.99 4.80 -6.14
C ASN A 13 -11.45 4.84 -6.12
N LEU A 14 -10.84 4.38 -7.21
CA LEU A 14 -9.39 4.31 -7.33
C LEU A 14 -8.70 5.69 -7.16
N GLY A 15 -9.27 6.75 -7.73
CA GLY A 15 -8.71 8.11 -7.58
C GLY A 15 -8.73 8.57 -6.13
N TYR A 16 -9.87 8.39 -5.46
CA TYR A 16 -10.02 8.72 -4.03
C TYR A 16 -9.02 7.95 -3.15
N SER A 17 -8.87 6.65 -3.39
CA SER A 17 -8.04 5.76 -2.59
C SER A 17 -6.55 5.98 -2.81
N LEU A 18 -6.12 6.36 -4.02
CA LEU A 18 -4.71 6.69 -4.32
C LEU A 18 -4.26 8.02 -3.69
N GLU A 19 -5.18 8.92 -3.38
CA GLU A 19 -4.89 10.23 -2.79
C GLU A 19 -4.82 10.20 -1.25
N ARG A 20 -5.12 9.06 -0.62
CA ARG A 20 -5.12 8.89 0.84
C ARG A 20 -4.16 7.80 1.26
N GLU A 21 -3.55 8.01 2.42
CA GLU A 21 -2.48 7.17 2.92
C GLU A 21 -2.79 6.62 4.31
N ILE A 22 -2.32 5.40 4.56
CA ILE A 22 -2.25 4.77 5.86
C ILE A 22 -0.81 4.91 6.34
N LEU A 23 -0.62 5.57 7.48
CA LEU A 23 0.68 5.67 8.13
C LEU A 23 0.62 5.00 9.50
N ARG A 24 1.54 4.06 9.73
CA ARG A 24 1.74 3.42 11.02
C ARG A 24 3.20 3.51 11.44
N ALA A 25 3.48 4.33 12.43
CA ALA A 25 4.79 4.37 13.09
C ALA A 25 4.84 3.39 14.29
N SER A 26 6.01 2.80 14.50
CA SER A 26 6.35 1.98 15.66
C SER A 26 7.14 2.82 16.70
N ARG A 27 7.32 2.28 17.91
CA ARG A 27 8.12 2.94 18.95
C ARG A 27 9.64 2.88 18.70
N THR A 28 10.08 2.01 17.81
CA THR A 28 11.51 1.79 17.50
C THR A 28 11.99 2.60 16.29
N GLY A 29 11.15 3.49 15.76
CA GLY A 29 11.44 4.33 14.59
C GLY A 29 10.99 3.72 13.27
N ALA A 30 10.75 2.41 13.18
CA ALA A 30 10.22 1.78 11.97
C ALA A 30 8.79 2.24 11.65
N TYR A 31 8.40 2.23 10.38
CA TYR A 31 7.06 2.59 9.93
C TYR A 31 6.57 1.74 8.75
N ALA A 32 5.26 1.78 8.55
CA ALA A 32 4.57 1.35 7.34
C ALA A 32 3.81 2.56 6.78
N SER A 33 3.93 2.82 5.48
CA SER A 33 3.20 3.88 4.78
C SER A 33 2.81 3.42 3.38
N THR A 34 1.53 3.51 3.02
CA THR A 34 1.04 3.22 1.66
C THR A 34 -0.34 3.85 1.44
N THR A 35 -0.90 3.73 0.24
CA THR A 35 -2.26 4.24 -0.05
C THR A 35 -3.35 3.33 0.51
N LEU A 36 -4.62 3.77 0.52
CA LEU A 36 -5.74 2.94 1.00
C LEU A 36 -5.90 1.62 0.23
N CYS A 37 -5.49 1.60 -1.05
CA CYS A 37 -5.51 0.42 -1.91
C CYS A 37 -4.14 -0.29 -2.01
N PHE A 38 -3.23 -0.04 -1.06
CA PHE A 38 -1.90 -0.64 -0.98
C PHE A 38 -1.01 -0.42 -2.22
N CYS A 39 -1.34 0.57 -3.05
CA CYS A 39 -0.55 0.95 -4.21
C CYS A 39 0.44 2.04 -3.83
N ASN A 40 1.74 1.78 -3.98
CA ASN A 40 2.77 2.77 -3.68
C ASN A 40 2.80 3.87 -4.76
N THR A 41 2.65 5.14 -4.33
CA THR A 41 2.62 6.31 -5.23
C THR A 41 3.71 7.35 -4.90
N ARG A 42 4.43 7.17 -3.80
CA ARG A 42 5.49 8.08 -3.32
C ARG A 42 6.75 7.30 -2.94
N LYS A 43 7.90 7.99 -2.96
CA LYS A 43 9.22 7.43 -2.62
C LYS A 43 9.28 6.83 -1.20
N TYR A 44 8.51 7.38 -0.26
CA TYR A 44 8.52 6.94 1.14
C TYR A 44 7.52 5.82 1.44
N HIS A 45 6.81 5.29 0.44
CA HIS A 45 5.89 4.19 0.68
C HIS A 45 6.65 2.86 0.83
N GLY A 46 6.17 2.04 1.77
CA GLY A 46 6.68 0.73 2.09
C GLY A 46 5.87 0.13 3.25
N LEU A 47 5.66 -1.17 3.23
CA LEU A 47 4.97 -1.90 4.30
C LEU A 47 5.87 -2.14 5.52
N LEU A 48 7.19 -2.13 5.34
CA LEU A 48 8.16 -2.15 6.42
C LEU A 48 9.38 -1.32 6.03
N VAL A 49 9.51 -0.16 6.66
CA VAL A 49 10.64 0.74 6.50
C VAL A 49 11.26 0.97 7.89
N ALA A 50 12.56 0.75 8.03
CA ALA A 50 13.22 0.81 9.33
C ALA A 50 14.67 1.31 9.21
N PRO A 51 15.22 1.96 10.25
CA PRO A 51 16.65 2.25 10.29
C PRO A 51 17.44 0.93 10.30
N GLN A 52 18.58 0.88 9.59
CA GLN A 52 19.48 -0.27 9.60
C GLN A 52 20.92 0.18 9.95
N PRO A 53 21.23 0.39 11.25
CA PRO A 53 22.52 0.92 11.70
C PRO A 53 23.75 0.09 11.31
N GLN A 54 23.55 -1.19 10.95
CA GLN A 54 24.61 -2.07 10.45
C GLN A 54 24.97 -1.79 8.98
N ILE A 55 24.14 -1.05 8.25
CA ILE A 55 24.35 -0.67 6.85
C ILE A 55 24.78 0.80 6.80
N ASP A 56 23.94 1.69 7.32
CA ASP A 56 24.14 3.15 7.39
C ASP A 56 23.14 3.80 8.39
N ASP A 57 23.11 5.13 8.43
CA ASP A 57 22.22 5.92 9.29
C ASP A 57 20.86 6.25 8.63
N GLU A 58 20.52 5.64 7.49
CA GLU A 58 19.30 5.90 6.73
C GLU A 58 18.18 4.89 7.03
N TYR A 59 16.98 5.21 6.54
CA TYR A 59 15.85 4.29 6.51
C TYR A 59 15.90 3.38 5.30
N HIS A 60 15.77 2.08 5.53
CA HIS A 60 15.74 1.06 4.48
C HIS A 60 14.36 0.45 4.33
N VAL A 61 13.95 0.24 3.09
CA VAL A 61 12.71 -0.47 2.76
C VAL A 61 12.98 -1.97 2.83
N LEU A 62 12.48 -2.62 3.88
CA LEU A 62 12.60 -4.07 4.08
C LEU A 62 11.46 -4.83 3.38
N LEU A 63 10.28 -4.20 3.25
CA LEU A 63 9.15 -4.71 2.48
C LEU A 63 8.46 -3.55 1.77
N SER A 64 8.51 -3.53 0.44
CA SER A 64 7.89 -2.46 -0.37
C SER A 64 6.37 -2.65 -0.48
N SER A 65 5.94 -3.82 -0.91
CA SER A 65 4.54 -4.19 -1.14
C SER A 65 4.37 -5.71 -0.98
N PHE A 66 3.13 -6.16 -0.92
CA PHE A 66 2.77 -7.58 -0.93
C PHE A 66 1.69 -7.80 -1.99
N ASP A 67 1.80 -8.90 -2.75
CA ASP A 67 0.95 -9.15 -3.91
C ASP A 67 -0.02 -10.30 -3.64
N GLU A 68 -1.10 -10.02 -2.92
CA GLU A 68 -2.06 -11.06 -2.55
C GLU A 68 -2.87 -11.53 -3.76
N THR A 69 -3.13 -12.84 -3.81
CA THR A 69 -4.05 -13.47 -4.74
C THR A 69 -4.90 -14.48 -4.00
N ILE A 70 -6.23 -14.34 -4.08
CA ILE A 70 -7.19 -15.33 -3.60
C ILE A 70 -7.51 -16.26 -4.77
N ILE A 71 -7.45 -17.58 -4.57
CA ILE A 71 -7.85 -18.56 -5.57
C ILE A 71 -9.16 -19.19 -5.11
N GLN A 72 -10.22 -19.02 -5.92
CA GLN A 72 -11.53 -19.61 -5.64
C GLN A 72 -12.04 -20.32 -6.90
N TYR A 73 -12.34 -21.62 -6.78
CA TYR A 73 -12.76 -22.47 -7.91
C TYR A 73 -11.81 -22.36 -9.12
N ASP A 74 -10.50 -22.45 -8.86
CA ASP A 74 -9.42 -22.30 -9.86
C ASP A 74 -9.37 -20.94 -10.57
N VAL A 75 -10.11 -19.94 -10.09
CA VAL A 75 -10.08 -18.55 -10.60
C VAL A 75 -9.23 -17.68 -9.67
N PRO A 76 -8.20 -16.97 -10.19
CA PRO A 76 -7.38 -16.06 -9.40
C PRO A 76 -8.01 -14.66 -9.29
N PHE A 77 -8.06 -14.15 -8.06
CA PHE A 77 -8.47 -12.80 -7.71
C PHE A 77 -7.27 -12.06 -7.11
N HIS A 78 -6.58 -11.28 -7.92
CA HIS A 78 -5.48 -10.44 -7.46
C HIS A 78 -6.01 -9.27 -6.64
N LEU A 79 -5.53 -9.07 -5.42
CA LEU A 79 -5.88 -7.91 -4.60
C LEU A 79 -4.81 -6.81 -4.68
N ALA A 80 -3.60 -7.20 -5.09
CA ALA A 80 -2.48 -6.30 -5.31
C ALA A 80 -2.77 -5.22 -6.36
N LEU A 81 -2.15 -4.07 -6.20
CA LEU A 81 -2.22 -2.98 -7.15
C LEU A 81 -0.91 -2.21 -7.22
N HIS A 82 -0.32 -2.16 -8.41
CA HIS A 82 0.82 -1.27 -8.68
C HIS A 82 0.49 -0.30 -9.81
N ARG A 83 1.07 0.90 -9.73
CA ARG A 83 0.99 1.93 -10.76
C ARG A 83 2.33 2.05 -11.47
N TYR A 84 2.30 1.96 -12.78
CA TYR A 84 3.43 2.18 -13.68
C TYR A 84 3.23 3.46 -14.49
N PRO A 85 4.27 3.93 -15.22
CA PRO A 85 4.14 5.08 -16.12
C PRO A 85 2.95 4.92 -17.09
N ASN A 86 2.44 6.06 -17.56
CA ASN A 86 1.30 6.13 -18.49
C ASN A 86 0.00 5.52 -17.95
N GLU A 87 -0.24 5.64 -16.64
CA GLU A 87 -1.48 5.18 -15.98
C GLU A 87 -1.74 3.67 -16.15
N ILE A 88 -0.68 2.89 -16.28
CA ILE A 88 -0.76 1.44 -16.37
C ILE A 88 -0.85 0.87 -14.95
N TYR A 89 -1.87 0.05 -14.69
CA TYR A 89 -2.06 -0.65 -13.42
C TYR A 89 -1.96 -2.17 -13.59
N CYS A 90 -1.08 -2.81 -12.83
CA CYS A 90 -0.91 -4.26 -12.82
C CYS A 90 -0.24 -4.76 -11.51
N PRO A 91 -0.77 -5.79 -10.83
CA PRO A 91 -2.08 -6.40 -11.01
C PRO A 91 -3.24 -5.40 -10.83
N LYS A 92 -4.45 -5.78 -11.22
CA LYS A 92 -5.63 -4.90 -11.22
C LYS A 92 -6.53 -5.16 -10.01
N GLY A 93 -5.98 -5.08 -8.80
CA GLY A 93 -6.72 -5.38 -7.56
C GLY A 93 -7.89 -4.45 -7.25
N HIS A 94 -7.89 -3.23 -7.79
CA HIS A 94 -8.99 -2.27 -7.68
C HIS A 94 -10.28 -2.68 -8.41
N LYS A 95 -10.34 -3.85 -9.04
CA LYS A 95 -11.51 -4.30 -9.82
C LYS A 95 -12.64 -4.89 -8.98
N TYR A 96 -12.38 -5.19 -7.71
CA TYR A 96 -13.27 -5.96 -6.83
C TYR A 96 -13.84 -5.11 -5.70
#